data_AF-A0A8C6US74-F1
#
_entry.id   AF-A0A8C6US74-F1
#
_cell.length_a   1.000
_cell.length_b   1.000
_cell.length_c   1.000
_cell.angle_alpha   90.00
_cell.angle_beta   90.00
_cell.angle_gamma   90.00
#
_symmetry.space_group_name_H-M   'P 1'
#
loop_
_entity.id
_entity.type
_entity.pdbx_description
1 polymer ?
#
loop_
_entity_poly.entity_id
_entity_poly.type
_entity_poly.pdbx_seq_one_letter_code
_entity_poly.pdbx_strand_id
1 'polypeptide(L)'
;QKIRTFLKKTIGAEKLGRKNKTILLLGETGSGKSTVINALFNFAIGTEWKDKVWCEIVEGQSEANMEVLQPQSQTSEVTVYEINADNLDFSLRVIDTPGLGDTRGSDKLLTERLLHLFQSKDGVSEVHAVGLVLKASENRLTDRMAYVLNSVTSLFDKDMEQKIVPLITHSDGRKPTNALQALNTAKVKFVRDEKNEPVCFMFDNCQRDDRTNDTEYLKLACDSTNKNIQNFMKFLQQESKHLKETVKVLKERISLRQSIEKLKDQVQKVQEKKKEIHQAEEALDKYEMKMESTKHFTTEEIKPYKAQESVDKIGLIFFSGAMCCTVCEENCHYPGCTWARTPAQCDVIKNGRCTICPGKCPVERHIKQDKRYVEKFRKEKKINEQMKAIYERNQTKKEEMQEKINKLQKEMSDLQQTKDQYLDEVFQIIMKLEQIALTVDSVSTYVHLDLLIENLKENGDTDKIQTLESLKHRMDERNKAGSWTEVLEPLKVFLPES
;
A
#
# COMPACT_ATOMS: atom_id res chain seq x y z
N GLN A 1 3.01 7.64 30.29
CA GLN A 1 1.66 7.26 30.78
C GLN A 1 1.39 5.82 30.37
N LYS A 2 1.21 4.88 31.31
CA LYS A 2 0.74 3.53 30.95
C LYS A 2 -0.70 3.67 30.49
N ILE A 3 -0.97 3.48 29.20
CA ILE A 3 -2.33 3.40 28.68
C ILE A 3 -3.02 2.26 29.44
N ARG A 4 -4.09 2.56 30.16
CA ARG A 4 -4.90 1.54 30.82
C ARG A 4 -5.63 0.79 29.70
N THR A 5 -5.21 -0.44 29.44
CA THR A 5 -5.63 -1.23 28.27
C THR A 5 -6.94 -2.00 28.50
N PHE A 6 -7.31 -2.21 29.77
CA PHE A 6 -8.60 -2.76 30.17
C PHE A 6 -9.01 -2.26 31.57
N LEU A 7 -10.32 -2.23 31.82
CA LEU A 7 -10.90 -1.96 33.13
C LEU A 7 -11.18 -3.28 33.84
N LYS A 8 -11.00 -3.31 35.16
CA LYS A 8 -11.39 -4.44 36.00
C LYS A 8 -12.39 -3.94 37.05
N LYS A 9 -13.55 -4.59 37.13
CA LYS A 9 -14.61 -4.33 38.11
C LYS A 9 -14.86 -5.62 38.88
N THR A 10 -14.61 -5.60 40.19
CA THR A 10 -14.85 -6.75 41.06
C THR A 10 -16.10 -6.49 41.90
N ILE A 11 -17.02 -7.44 41.92
CA ILE A 11 -18.29 -7.37 42.64
C ILE A 11 -18.36 -8.55 43.62
N GLY A 12 -18.63 -8.24 44.88
CA GLY A 12 -18.59 -9.22 45.98
C GLY A 12 -17.18 -9.47 46.52
N ALA A 13 -17.10 -10.10 47.69
CA ALA A 13 -15.84 -10.39 48.36
C ALA A 13 -15.12 -11.57 47.68
N GLU A 14 -13.82 -11.40 47.42
CA GLU A 14 -12.97 -12.46 46.87
C GLU A 14 -12.82 -13.60 47.89
N LYS A 15 -13.08 -14.84 47.45
CA LYS A 15 -12.90 -16.04 48.28
C LYS A 15 -11.66 -16.80 47.81
N LEU A 16 -10.67 -16.95 48.70
CA LEU A 16 -9.44 -17.69 48.41
C LEU A 16 -9.75 -19.13 47.94
N GLY A 17 -9.05 -19.57 46.91
CA GLY A 17 -9.12 -20.96 46.39
C GLY A 17 -10.27 -21.23 45.41
N ARG A 18 -11.13 -20.24 45.14
CA ARG A 18 -12.25 -20.40 44.21
C ARG A 18 -11.77 -20.34 42.75
N LYS A 19 -12.17 -21.32 41.95
CA LYS A 19 -11.82 -21.36 40.51
C LYS A 19 -12.56 -20.25 39.76
N ASN A 20 -11.95 -19.71 38.71
CA ASN A 20 -12.59 -18.72 37.83
C ASN A 20 -13.18 -19.40 36.59
N LYS A 21 -14.41 -19.04 36.22
CA LYS A 21 -15.02 -19.38 34.94
C LYS A 21 -15.06 -18.14 34.06
N THR A 22 -14.19 -18.10 33.06
CA THR A 22 -13.98 -16.94 32.20
C THR A 22 -14.78 -17.03 30.90
N ILE A 23 -15.58 -16.00 30.63
CA ILE A 23 -16.35 -15.82 29.40
C ILE A 23 -15.84 -14.58 28.69
N LEU A 24 -15.61 -14.67 27.38
CA LEU A 24 -15.33 -13.52 26.53
C LEU A 24 -16.55 -13.23 25.64
N LEU A 25 -17.13 -12.04 25.72
CA LEU A 25 -18.30 -11.64 24.94
C LEU A 25 -17.88 -10.82 23.72
N LEU A 26 -18.36 -11.21 22.55
CA LEU A 26 -18.06 -10.58 21.26
C LEU A 26 -19.37 -10.37 20.50
N GLY A 27 -19.53 -9.22 19.87
CA GLY A 27 -20.72 -8.90 19.09
C GLY A 27 -20.82 -7.41 18.76
N GLU A 28 -21.64 -7.06 17.78
CA GLU A 28 -21.85 -5.66 17.37
C GLU A 28 -22.45 -4.80 18.50
N THR A 29 -22.38 -3.48 18.35
CA THR A 29 -23.12 -2.56 19.22
C THR A 29 -24.61 -2.89 19.17
N GLY A 30 -25.28 -2.86 20.32
CA GLY A 30 -26.72 -3.16 20.40
C GLY A 30 -27.10 -4.64 20.27
N SER A 31 -26.15 -5.57 20.12
CA SER A 31 -26.42 -7.03 20.11
C SER A 31 -26.92 -7.59 21.45
N GLY A 32 -26.80 -6.84 22.55
CA GLY A 32 -27.27 -7.25 23.87
C GLY A 32 -26.18 -7.83 24.80
N LYS A 33 -24.90 -7.53 24.56
CA LYS A 33 -23.79 -7.94 25.46
C LYS A 33 -24.03 -7.52 26.91
N SER A 34 -24.38 -6.25 27.15
CA SER A 34 -24.73 -5.74 28.48
C SER A 34 -25.88 -6.51 29.12
N THR A 35 -26.88 -6.90 28.32
CA THR A 35 -28.02 -7.68 28.80
C THR A 35 -27.60 -9.08 29.24
N VAL A 36 -26.72 -9.74 28.48
CA VAL A 36 -26.13 -11.03 28.90
C VAL A 36 -25.35 -10.87 30.21
N ILE A 37 -24.55 -9.83 30.37
CA ILE A 37 -23.79 -9.56 31.61
C ILE A 37 -24.74 -9.40 32.80
N ASN A 38 -25.77 -8.55 32.66
CA ASN A 38 -26.76 -8.32 33.72
C ASN A 38 -27.54 -9.60 34.05
N ALA A 39 -27.90 -10.42 33.05
CA ALA A 39 -28.58 -11.69 33.27
C ALA A 39 -27.71 -12.70 34.03
N LEU A 40 -26.43 -12.83 33.65
CA LEU A 40 -25.47 -13.67 34.37
C LEU A 40 -25.24 -13.18 35.80
N PHE A 41 -25.20 -11.86 36.01
CA PHE A 41 -25.06 -11.27 37.33
C PHE A 41 -26.25 -11.57 38.24
N ASN A 42 -27.48 -11.32 37.78
CA ASN A 42 -28.70 -11.61 38.54
C ASN A 42 -28.82 -13.10 38.86
N PHE A 43 -28.47 -13.97 37.91
CA PHE A 43 -28.38 -15.40 38.17
C PHE A 43 -27.34 -15.75 39.24
N ALA A 44 -26.15 -15.13 39.18
CA ALA A 44 -25.08 -15.38 40.13
C ALA A 44 -25.45 -14.98 41.57
N ILE A 45 -26.17 -13.87 41.76
CA ILE A 45 -26.64 -13.43 43.09
C ILE A 45 -27.94 -14.12 43.52
N GLY A 46 -28.53 -14.97 42.67
CA GLY A 46 -29.74 -15.73 42.96
C GLY A 46 -31.03 -14.92 42.96
N THR A 47 -31.10 -13.85 42.16
CA THR A 47 -32.34 -13.10 41.97
C THR A 47 -33.42 -14.01 41.39
N GLU A 48 -34.55 -14.11 42.07
CA GLU A 48 -35.71 -14.88 41.63
C GLU A 48 -36.83 -13.97 41.11
N TRP A 49 -37.72 -14.55 40.29
CA TRP A 49 -38.91 -13.85 39.80
C TRP A 49 -39.73 -13.21 40.94
N LYS A 50 -39.84 -13.88 42.10
CA LYS A 50 -40.63 -13.40 43.25
C LYS A 50 -40.05 -12.13 43.90
N ASP A 51 -38.77 -11.85 43.73
CA ASP A 51 -38.08 -10.75 44.42
C ASP A 51 -38.46 -9.38 43.86
N LYS A 52 -38.99 -9.33 42.63
CA LYS A 52 -39.41 -8.09 41.93
C LYS A 52 -38.30 -7.05 41.82
N VAL A 53 -37.05 -7.48 41.87
CA VAL A 53 -35.85 -6.65 41.71
C VAL A 53 -35.05 -7.17 40.51
N TRP A 54 -34.44 -6.24 39.77
CA TRP A 54 -33.47 -6.55 38.72
C TRP A 54 -32.28 -5.61 38.84
N CYS A 55 -31.07 -6.17 38.99
CA CYS A 55 -29.87 -5.37 39.16
C CYS A 55 -29.14 -5.17 37.83
N GLU A 56 -28.81 -3.93 37.49
CA GLU A 56 -27.99 -3.61 36.31
C GLU A 56 -26.60 -3.15 36.75
N ILE A 57 -25.58 -3.92 36.37
CA ILE A 57 -24.16 -3.60 36.65
C ILE A 57 -23.47 -2.99 35.42
N VAL A 58 -24.13 -3.11 34.26
CA VAL A 58 -23.81 -2.45 33.00
C VAL A 58 -25.08 -1.77 32.53
N GLU A 59 -25.08 -0.44 32.42
CA GLU A 59 -26.22 0.30 31.87
C GLU A 59 -26.42 -0.08 30.40
N GLY A 60 -27.66 -0.42 30.04
CA GLY A 60 -28.06 -0.63 28.65
C GLY A 60 -28.29 0.70 27.93
N GLN A 61 -28.03 0.75 26.63
CA GLN A 61 -28.53 1.84 25.78
C GLN A 61 -30.05 1.65 25.62
N SER A 62 -30.85 2.44 26.34
CA SER A 62 -32.31 2.54 26.12
C SER A 62 -32.61 3.75 25.24
N GLU A 63 -33.74 3.72 24.51
CA GLU A 63 -34.18 4.85 23.68
C GLU A 63 -34.38 6.14 24.49
N ALA A 64 -34.73 6.04 25.78
CA ALA A 64 -34.85 7.18 26.69
C ALA A 64 -33.49 7.83 27.07
N ASN A 65 -32.38 7.09 26.96
CA ASN A 65 -31.04 7.56 27.35
C ASN A 65 -30.23 8.11 26.17
N MET A 66 -30.80 8.12 24.95
CA MET A 66 -30.19 8.65 23.74
C MET A 66 -30.06 10.19 23.76
N GLU A 67 -30.93 10.91 24.47
CA GLU A 67 -30.92 12.38 24.49
C GLU A 67 -30.01 12.99 25.58
N VAL A 68 -29.62 12.23 26.60
CA VAL A 68 -28.88 12.75 27.77
C VAL A 68 -27.40 12.33 27.78
N LEU A 69 -27.06 11.22 27.11
CA LEU A 69 -25.67 10.79 26.97
C LEU A 69 -25.11 11.32 25.65
N GLN A 70 -24.10 12.18 25.74
CA GLN A 70 -23.18 12.42 24.62
C GLN A 70 -22.75 11.07 23.99
N PRO A 71 -22.27 11.02 22.74
CA PRO A 71 -21.78 9.79 22.07
C PRO A 71 -20.58 9.07 22.75
N GLN A 72 -20.37 9.30 24.04
CA GLN A 72 -19.36 8.72 24.93
C GLN A 72 -19.79 7.37 25.57
N SER A 73 -21.03 6.89 25.39
CA SER A 73 -21.46 5.58 25.94
C SER A 73 -21.05 4.37 25.09
N GLN A 74 -20.32 4.58 23.99
CA GLN A 74 -19.59 3.50 23.34
C GLN A 74 -18.50 3.03 24.31
N THR A 75 -18.61 1.82 24.85
CA THR A 75 -17.56 1.15 25.62
C THR A 75 -16.28 1.21 24.79
N SER A 76 -15.43 2.18 25.08
CA SER A 76 -14.22 2.43 24.31
C SER A 76 -13.08 1.58 24.85
N GLU A 77 -13.25 0.77 25.90
CA GLU A 77 -12.24 -0.07 26.55
C GLU A 77 -12.79 -1.48 26.85
N VAL A 78 -11.92 -2.50 26.86
CA VAL A 78 -12.29 -3.86 27.30
C VAL A 78 -12.50 -3.85 28.81
N THR A 79 -13.61 -4.38 29.29
CA THR A 79 -13.94 -4.41 30.73
C THR A 79 -14.06 -5.84 31.24
N VAL A 80 -13.35 -6.15 32.33
CA VAL A 80 -13.39 -7.44 33.00
C VAL A 80 -14.24 -7.32 34.26
N TYR A 81 -15.39 -7.97 34.27
CA TYR A 81 -16.27 -8.10 35.42
C TYR A 81 -15.93 -9.39 36.16
N GLU A 82 -15.52 -9.29 37.42
CA GLU A 82 -15.26 -10.42 38.31
C GLU A 82 -16.35 -10.49 39.37
N ILE A 83 -17.26 -11.44 39.22
CA ILE A 83 -18.48 -11.60 40.02
C ILE A 83 -18.25 -12.75 41.01
N ASN A 84 -18.17 -12.40 42.29
CA ASN A 84 -18.05 -13.32 43.41
C ASN A 84 -19.39 -13.36 44.14
N ALA A 85 -20.16 -14.42 43.93
CA ALA A 85 -21.48 -14.58 44.54
C ALA A 85 -21.60 -15.93 45.26
N ASP A 86 -22.40 -16.02 46.32
CA ASP A 86 -22.49 -17.22 47.15
C ASP A 86 -23.24 -18.38 46.49
N ASN A 87 -24.12 -18.09 45.53
CA ASN A 87 -24.94 -19.09 44.84
C ASN A 87 -24.22 -19.81 43.69
N LEU A 88 -22.93 -19.54 43.48
CA LEU A 88 -22.09 -20.26 42.52
C LEU A 88 -20.96 -20.98 43.26
N ASP A 89 -20.44 -22.07 42.70
CA ASP A 89 -19.27 -22.77 43.26
C ASP A 89 -17.93 -22.20 42.75
N PHE A 90 -17.99 -21.24 41.83
CA PHE A 90 -16.86 -20.63 41.15
C PHE A 90 -17.08 -19.12 40.98
N SER A 91 -16.00 -18.37 40.78
CA SER A 91 -16.07 -16.94 40.49
C SER A 91 -16.29 -16.75 38.99
N LEU A 92 -17.25 -15.91 38.61
CA LEU A 92 -17.58 -15.69 37.21
C LEU A 92 -16.79 -14.49 36.70
N ARG A 93 -16.00 -14.68 35.64
CA ARG A 93 -15.23 -13.61 35.00
C ARG A 93 -15.80 -13.35 33.61
N VAL A 94 -16.42 -12.20 33.39
CA VAL A 94 -16.99 -11.82 32.09
C VAL A 94 -16.17 -10.70 31.50
N ILE A 95 -15.59 -10.95 30.32
CA ILE A 95 -14.81 -9.97 29.55
C ILE A 95 -15.77 -9.37 28.52
N ASP A 96 -16.13 -8.12 28.74
CA ASP A 96 -16.94 -7.33 27.82
C ASP A 96 -16.03 -6.58 26.85
N THR A 97 -16.30 -6.72 25.56
CA THR A 97 -15.57 -6.01 24.51
C THR A 97 -16.41 -4.89 23.93
N PRO A 98 -15.78 -3.80 23.44
CA PRO A 98 -16.46 -2.78 22.64
C PRO A 98 -17.35 -3.39 21.55
N GLY A 99 -18.47 -2.71 21.25
CA GLY A 99 -19.32 -3.07 20.12
C GLY A 99 -18.55 -2.99 18.80
N LEU A 100 -18.66 -4.04 18.01
CA LEU A 100 -17.96 -4.17 16.75
C LEU A 100 -18.74 -3.50 15.61
N GLY A 101 -18.01 -2.97 14.62
CA GLY A 101 -18.58 -2.39 13.40
C GLY A 101 -18.90 -0.89 13.41
N ASP A 102 -18.95 -0.21 14.56
CA ASP A 102 -19.41 1.20 14.61
C ASP A 102 -18.42 2.23 14.07
N THR A 103 -17.14 1.88 13.97
CA THR A 103 -16.10 2.77 13.43
C THR A 103 -15.07 1.99 12.64
N ARG A 104 -14.76 2.45 11.42
CA ARG A 104 -13.65 1.93 10.61
C ARG A 104 -12.37 2.04 11.45
N GLY A 105 -11.80 0.91 11.87
CA GLY A 105 -10.60 0.85 12.74
C GLY A 105 -10.79 0.22 14.13
N SER A 106 -12.03 -0.08 14.55
CA SER A 106 -12.33 -0.74 15.84
C SER A 106 -11.62 -2.09 16.01
N ASP A 107 -11.52 -2.90 14.94
CA ASP A 107 -10.91 -4.24 14.98
C ASP A 107 -9.39 -4.21 15.27
N LYS A 108 -8.70 -3.17 14.80
CA LYS A 108 -7.25 -2.99 15.04
C LYS A 108 -7.00 -2.83 16.53
N LEU A 109 -7.80 -1.97 17.17
CA LEU A 109 -7.69 -1.66 18.59
C LEU A 109 -8.13 -2.84 19.46
N LEU A 110 -9.12 -3.61 19.03
CA LEU A 110 -9.53 -4.84 19.74
C LEU A 110 -8.40 -5.87 19.79
N THR A 111 -7.72 -6.12 18.68
CA THR A 111 -6.62 -7.11 18.59
C THR A 111 -5.51 -6.80 19.61
N GLU A 112 -5.06 -5.54 19.66
CA GLU A 112 -4.00 -5.10 20.57
C GLU A 112 -4.44 -5.17 22.05
N ARG A 113 -5.72 -4.85 22.34
CA ARG A 113 -6.26 -4.92 23.70
C ARG A 113 -6.43 -6.34 24.20
N LEU A 114 -6.93 -7.24 23.36
CA LEU A 114 -7.02 -8.66 23.69
C LEU A 114 -5.62 -9.25 23.89
N LEU A 115 -4.64 -8.88 23.04
CA LEU A 115 -3.26 -9.30 23.24
C LEU A 115 -2.72 -8.84 24.59
N HIS A 116 -2.91 -7.56 24.93
CA HIS A 116 -2.47 -7.05 26.22
C HIS A 116 -3.18 -7.74 27.39
N LEU A 117 -4.51 -7.94 27.31
CA LEU A 117 -5.28 -8.65 28.32
C LEU A 117 -4.77 -10.07 28.53
N PHE A 118 -4.42 -10.78 27.46
CA PHE A 118 -4.00 -12.18 27.53
C PHE A 118 -2.54 -12.36 27.98
N GLN A 119 -1.71 -11.33 27.85
CA GLN A 119 -0.31 -11.36 28.26
C GLN A 119 -0.05 -10.71 29.63
N SER A 120 -0.98 -9.88 30.13
CA SER A 120 -0.82 -9.20 31.41
C SER A 120 -0.76 -10.19 32.57
N LYS A 121 0.09 -9.90 33.57
CA LYS A 121 0.18 -10.71 34.80
C LYS A 121 -1.16 -10.80 35.54
N ASP A 122 -1.89 -9.68 35.56
CA ASP A 122 -3.23 -9.58 36.15
C ASP A 122 -4.35 -9.85 35.12
N GLY A 123 -3.97 -10.43 33.98
CA GLY A 123 -4.82 -10.64 32.81
C GLY A 123 -5.55 -11.98 32.83
N VAL A 124 -5.75 -12.53 31.62
CA VAL A 124 -6.51 -13.76 31.40
C VAL A 124 -5.68 -14.74 30.58
N SER A 125 -5.32 -15.89 31.18
CA SER A 125 -4.57 -16.95 30.50
C SER A 125 -5.45 -18.03 29.87
N GLU A 126 -6.71 -18.14 30.31
CA GLU A 126 -7.63 -19.20 29.90
C GLU A 126 -9.08 -18.72 29.81
N VAL A 127 -9.85 -19.35 28.92
CA VAL A 127 -11.26 -19.09 28.70
C VAL A 127 -12.08 -20.37 28.71
N HIS A 128 -13.31 -20.26 29.19
CA HIS A 128 -14.28 -21.35 29.25
C HIS A 128 -15.35 -21.22 28.17
N ALA A 129 -15.62 -20.00 27.72
CA ALA A 129 -16.48 -19.73 26.57
C ALA A 129 -16.08 -18.43 25.88
N VAL A 130 -16.27 -18.40 24.56
CA VAL A 130 -16.30 -17.20 23.73
C VAL A 130 -17.72 -17.05 23.21
N GLY A 131 -18.47 -16.12 23.78
CA GLY A 131 -19.86 -15.86 23.44
C GLY A 131 -19.99 -14.93 22.24
N LEU A 132 -20.51 -15.44 21.12
CA LEU A 132 -20.92 -14.62 19.98
C LEU A 132 -22.35 -14.13 20.22
N VAL A 133 -22.48 -12.86 20.61
CA VAL A 133 -23.76 -12.27 21.02
C VAL A 133 -24.51 -11.71 19.80
N LEU A 134 -25.71 -12.23 19.56
CA LEU A 134 -26.55 -11.92 18.40
C LEU A 134 -28.03 -11.86 18.82
N LYS A 135 -28.85 -11.05 18.12
CA LYS A 135 -30.31 -11.02 18.36
C LYS A 135 -30.97 -12.24 17.69
N ALA A 136 -32.06 -12.76 18.28
CA ALA A 136 -32.82 -13.87 17.70
C ALA A 136 -33.47 -13.51 16.35
N SER A 137 -33.89 -12.25 16.21
CA SER A 137 -34.49 -11.68 14.99
C SER A 137 -33.47 -11.34 13.90
N GLU A 138 -32.19 -11.66 14.10
CA GLU A 138 -31.14 -11.40 13.11
C GLU A 138 -31.30 -12.37 11.93
N ASN A 139 -32.09 -11.97 10.94
CA ASN A 139 -32.51 -12.82 9.82
C ASN A 139 -31.53 -12.82 8.65
N ARG A 140 -30.65 -11.82 8.61
CA ARG A 140 -29.55 -11.71 7.65
C ARG A 140 -28.38 -11.14 8.43
N LEU A 141 -27.24 -11.83 8.46
CA LEU A 141 -26.00 -11.13 8.74
C LEU A 141 -25.87 -10.13 7.60
N THR A 142 -26.03 -8.84 7.89
CA THR A 142 -25.54 -7.81 6.96
C THR A 142 -24.08 -8.15 6.64
N ASP A 143 -23.60 -7.78 5.46
CA ASP A 143 -22.18 -7.98 5.09
C ASP A 143 -21.23 -7.49 6.19
N ARG A 144 -21.66 -6.44 6.92
CA ARG A 144 -21.01 -5.89 8.10
C ARG A 144 -20.96 -6.87 9.28
N MET A 145 -22.08 -7.49 9.66
CA MET A 145 -22.11 -8.46 10.78
C MET A 145 -21.31 -9.71 10.43
N ALA A 146 -21.40 -10.19 9.19
CA ALA A 146 -20.59 -11.30 8.73
C ALA A 146 -19.10 -10.94 8.84
N TYR A 147 -18.72 -9.73 8.39
CA TYR A 147 -17.37 -9.18 8.51
C TYR A 147 -16.88 -9.16 9.95
N VAL A 148 -17.70 -8.64 10.85
CA VAL A 148 -17.41 -8.59 12.28
C VAL A 148 -17.14 -9.99 12.83
N LEU A 149 -18.01 -10.96 12.55
CA LEU A 149 -17.88 -12.32 13.08
C LEU A 149 -16.65 -13.05 12.52
N ASN A 150 -16.34 -12.88 11.22
CA ASN A 150 -15.14 -13.46 10.62
C ASN A 150 -13.86 -12.79 11.12
N SER A 151 -13.85 -11.46 11.23
CA SER A 151 -12.71 -10.72 11.79
C SER A 151 -12.43 -11.14 13.22
N VAL A 152 -13.47 -11.31 14.04
CA VAL A 152 -13.34 -11.76 15.43
C VAL A 152 -12.87 -13.20 15.54
N THR A 153 -13.50 -14.13 14.83
CA THR A 153 -13.10 -15.55 14.91
C THR A 153 -11.67 -15.76 14.39
N SER A 154 -11.19 -14.88 13.50
CA SER A 154 -9.81 -14.90 13.00
C SER A 154 -8.73 -14.54 14.04
N LEU A 155 -9.14 -14.01 15.20
CA LEU A 155 -8.24 -13.67 16.30
C LEU A 155 -7.87 -14.87 17.15
N PHE A 156 -8.63 -15.97 17.05
CA PHE A 156 -8.44 -17.17 17.86
C PHE A 156 -7.68 -18.23 17.09
N ASP A 157 -6.99 -19.09 17.83
CA ASP A 157 -6.37 -20.30 17.28
C ASP A 157 -7.40 -21.39 16.99
N LYS A 158 -7.02 -22.38 16.18
CA LYS A 158 -7.89 -23.48 15.75
C LYS A 158 -8.52 -24.29 16.89
N ASP A 159 -7.89 -24.36 18.06
CA ASP A 159 -8.38 -25.17 19.18
C ASP A 159 -9.51 -24.48 19.95
N MET A 160 -9.79 -23.22 19.63
CA MET A 160 -10.85 -22.40 20.26
C MET A 160 -12.25 -22.67 19.70
N GLU A 161 -12.39 -23.36 18.57
CA GLU A 161 -13.70 -23.68 17.97
C GLU A 161 -14.66 -24.31 18.99
N GLN A 162 -14.15 -25.23 19.80
CA GLN A 162 -14.89 -25.97 20.83
C GLN A 162 -15.29 -25.11 22.05
N LYS A 163 -14.97 -23.81 22.04
CA LYS A 163 -15.35 -22.85 23.09
C LYS A 163 -16.13 -21.67 22.55
N ILE A 164 -16.33 -21.55 21.24
CA ILE A 164 -17.11 -20.47 20.63
C ILE A 164 -18.59 -20.88 20.60
N VAL A 165 -19.46 -20.14 21.28
CA VAL A 165 -20.89 -20.44 21.40
C VAL A 165 -21.75 -19.22 21.05
N PRO A 166 -22.82 -19.38 20.26
CA PRO A 166 -23.78 -18.30 20.06
C PRO A 166 -24.59 -18.04 21.34
N LEU A 167 -24.64 -16.77 21.76
CA LEU A 167 -25.48 -16.27 22.84
C LEU A 167 -26.58 -15.40 22.23
N ILE A 168 -27.78 -15.92 22.19
CA ILE A 168 -28.89 -15.34 21.44
C ILE A 168 -29.75 -14.48 22.35
N THR A 169 -29.82 -13.19 22.08
CA THR A 169 -30.58 -12.19 22.84
C THR A 169 -31.93 -11.90 22.18
N HIS A 170 -32.87 -11.29 22.90
CA HIS A 170 -34.25 -11.05 22.42
C HIS A 170 -34.92 -12.33 21.88
N SER A 171 -34.67 -13.46 22.53
CA SER A 171 -35.20 -14.75 22.09
C SER A 171 -36.58 -15.00 22.67
N ASP A 172 -37.52 -15.46 21.84
CA ASP A 172 -38.87 -15.90 22.27
C ASP A 172 -38.88 -17.32 22.87
N GLY A 173 -37.71 -17.82 23.29
CA GLY A 173 -37.49 -19.19 23.77
C GLY A 173 -37.54 -20.30 22.69
N ARG A 174 -37.83 -19.99 21.43
CA ARG A 174 -37.81 -20.98 20.33
C ARG A 174 -36.41 -21.12 19.74
N LYS A 175 -36.19 -22.21 18.99
CA LYS A 175 -34.92 -22.42 18.27
C LYS A 175 -34.63 -21.21 17.38
N PRO A 176 -33.50 -20.52 17.54
CA PRO A 176 -33.19 -19.27 16.83
C PRO A 176 -32.69 -19.57 15.42
N THR A 177 -33.56 -20.14 14.60
CA THR A 177 -33.26 -20.69 13.27
C THR A 177 -32.61 -19.65 12.37
N ASN A 178 -33.10 -18.41 12.41
CA ASN A 178 -32.62 -17.32 11.60
C ASN A 178 -31.17 -16.96 11.94
N ALA A 179 -30.87 -16.66 13.21
CA ALA A 179 -29.51 -16.35 13.66
C ALA A 179 -28.53 -17.51 13.41
N LEU A 180 -28.96 -18.76 13.64
CA LEU A 180 -28.15 -19.95 13.38
C LEU A 180 -27.88 -20.17 11.89
N GLN A 181 -28.90 -19.98 11.04
CA GLN A 181 -28.73 -20.05 9.58
C GLN A 181 -27.77 -18.96 9.12
N ALA A 182 -27.87 -17.76 9.66
CA ALA A 182 -27.00 -16.65 9.33
C ALA A 182 -25.53 -16.98 9.66
N LEU A 183 -25.25 -17.53 10.85
CA LEU A 183 -23.92 -18.03 11.23
C LEU A 183 -23.40 -19.12 10.29
N ASN A 184 -24.25 -20.07 9.90
CA ASN A 184 -23.89 -21.14 8.96
C ASN A 184 -23.56 -20.58 7.57
N THR A 185 -24.35 -19.63 7.06
CA THR A 185 -24.15 -18.96 5.78
C THR A 185 -22.81 -18.21 5.75
N ALA A 186 -22.45 -17.52 6.83
CA ALA A 186 -21.14 -16.87 6.96
C ALA A 186 -19.97 -17.84 7.21
N LYS A 187 -20.25 -19.15 7.31
CA LYS A 187 -19.30 -20.23 7.63
C LYS A 187 -18.55 -19.98 8.94
N VAL A 188 -19.20 -19.35 9.92
CA VAL A 188 -18.62 -19.09 11.24
C VAL A 188 -18.45 -20.43 11.96
N LYS A 189 -17.25 -20.67 12.50
CA LYS A 189 -16.94 -21.86 13.29
C LYS A 189 -17.36 -21.65 14.74
N PHE A 190 -18.17 -22.56 15.26
CA PHE A 190 -18.67 -22.54 16.64
C PHE A 190 -19.07 -23.97 17.05
N VAL A 191 -19.27 -24.18 18.35
CA VAL A 191 -19.55 -25.49 18.95
C VAL A 191 -20.80 -26.14 18.35
N ARG A 192 -20.65 -27.43 18.03
CA ARG A 192 -21.75 -28.34 17.68
C ARG A 192 -21.72 -29.54 18.60
N ASP A 193 -22.89 -30.11 18.86
CA ASP A 193 -23.01 -31.34 19.64
C ASP A 193 -22.67 -32.59 18.81
N GLU A 194 -22.76 -33.77 19.43
CA GLU A 194 -22.49 -35.07 18.79
C GLU A 194 -23.41 -35.38 17.60
N LYS A 195 -24.56 -34.70 17.51
CA LYS A 195 -25.51 -34.80 16.39
C LYS A 195 -25.26 -33.74 15.32
N ASN A 196 -24.17 -32.98 15.45
CA ASN A 196 -23.81 -31.86 14.59
C ASN A 196 -24.79 -30.67 14.67
N GLU A 197 -25.60 -30.59 15.74
CA GLU A 197 -26.52 -29.49 15.98
C GLU A 197 -25.81 -28.32 16.69
N PRO A 198 -26.13 -27.06 16.33
CA PRO A 198 -25.61 -25.88 17.01
C PRO A 198 -25.86 -25.88 18.52
N VAL A 199 -24.80 -25.68 19.31
CA VAL A 199 -24.92 -25.42 20.76
C VAL A 199 -25.02 -23.92 20.98
N CYS A 200 -26.21 -23.42 21.31
CA CYS A 200 -26.47 -22.01 21.60
C CYS A 200 -27.27 -21.82 22.90
N PHE A 201 -27.14 -20.65 23.51
CA PHE A 201 -27.84 -20.29 24.74
C PHE A 201 -28.68 -19.04 24.53
N MET A 202 -29.94 -19.08 24.94
CA MET A 202 -30.93 -18.02 24.66
C MET A 202 -31.21 -17.17 25.90
N PHE A 203 -31.33 -15.87 25.69
CA PHE A 203 -31.60 -14.85 26.70
C PHE A 203 -32.79 -14.01 26.21
N ASP A 204 -33.90 -14.05 26.96
CA ASP A 204 -35.17 -13.43 26.56
C ASP A 204 -35.18 -11.90 26.79
N ASN A 205 -34.22 -11.34 27.53
CA ASN A 205 -34.04 -9.89 27.75
C ASN A 205 -35.23 -9.13 28.39
N CYS A 206 -36.38 -9.78 28.64
CA CYS A 206 -37.58 -9.16 29.20
C CYS A 206 -37.56 -8.91 30.72
N GLN A 207 -36.47 -9.24 31.43
CA GLN A 207 -36.45 -9.22 32.90
C GLN A 207 -36.52 -7.81 33.51
N ARG A 208 -36.25 -6.78 32.70
CA ARG A 208 -36.36 -5.36 33.06
C ARG A 208 -37.75 -4.78 32.85
N ASP A 209 -38.62 -5.49 32.12
CA ASP A 209 -39.88 -4.94 31.65
C ASP A 209 -40.87 -4.78 32.81
N ASP A 210 -41.71 -3.76 32.72
CA ASP A 210 -42.73 -3.51 33.73
C ASP A 210 -43.69 -4.72 33.80
N ARG A 211 -43.87 -5.24 35.01
CA ARG A 211 -44.66 -6.45 35.27
C ARG A 211 -46.14 -6.17 35.43
N THR A 212 -46.58 -4.92 35.25
CA THR A 212 -47.99 -4.51 35.34
C THR A 212 -48.86 -5.18 34.29
N ASN A 213 -48.32 -5.43 33.10
CA ASN A 213 -48.99 -6.14 32.00
C ASN A 213 -48.17 -7.39 31.60
N ASP A 214 -48.80 -8.34 30.91
CA ASP A 214 -48.16 -9.53 30.34
C ASP A 214 -47.34 -10.38 31.35
N THR A 215 -47.73 -10.37 32.63
CA THR A 215 -46.99 -11.03 33.72
C THR A 215 -46.74 -12.52 33.47
N GLU A 216 -47.70 -13.23 32.85
CA GLU A 216 -47.56 -14.65 32.50
C GLU A 216 -46.47 -14.86 31.43
N TYR A 217 -46.45 -14.02 30.40
CA TYR A 217 -45.42 -14.05 29.36
C TYR A 217 -44.04 -13.75 29.94
N LEU A 218 -43.93 -12.67 30.74
CA LEU A 218 -42.66 -12.27 31.36
C LEU A 218 -42.11 -13.34 32.33
N LYS A 219 -43.01 -14.06 33.02
CA LYS A 219 -42.61 -15.18 33.86
C LYS A 219 -42.06 -16.34 33.04
N LEU A 220 -42.73 -16.72 31.95
CA LEU A 220 -42.25 -17.76 31.04
C LEU A 220 -40.89 -17.39 30.42
N ALA A 221 -40.71 -16.13 30.03
CA ALA A 221 -39.46 -15.59 29.53
C ALA A 221 -38.32 -15.66 30.57
N CYS A 222 -38.63 -15.35 31.83
CA CYS A 222 -37.71 -15.46 32.96
C CYS A 222 -37.31 -16.93 33.21
N ASP A 223 -38.27 -17.84 33.27
CA ASP A 223 -38.03 -19.28 33.48
C ASP A 223 -37.19 -19.88 32.34
N SER A 224 -37.51 -19.51 31.09
CA SER A 224 -36.75 -19.89 29.89
C SER A 224 -35.31 -19.40 29.95
N THR A 225 -35.09 -18.13 30.30
CA THR A 225 -33.74 -17.55 30.43
C THR A 225 -32.95 -18.25 31.54
N ASN A 226 -33.56 -18.46 32.71
CA ASN A 226 -32.91 -19.14 33.84
C ASN A 226 -32.48 -20.57 33.48
N LYS A 227 -33.34 -21.32 32.77
CA LYS A 227 -33.00 -22.66 32.27
C LYS A 227 -31.82 -22.60 31.29
N ASN A 228 -31.79 -21.63 30.39
CA ASN A 228 -30.69 -21.43 29.45
C ASN A 228 -29.38 -21.06 30.16
N ILE A 229 -29.43 -20.17 31.15
CA ILE A 229 -28.25 -19.82 31.96
C ILE A 229 -27.75 -21.05 32.73
N GLN A 230 -28.62 -21.86 33.33
CA GLN A 230 -28.20 -23.11 33.99
C GLN A 230 -27.48 -24.05 33.02
N ASN A 231 -28.01 -24.21 31.80
CA ASN A 231 -27.36 -25.02 30.77
C ASN A 231 -26.01 -24.41 30.35
N PHE A 232 -25.91 -23.08 30.26
CA PHE A 232 -24.65 -22.41 29.97
C PHE A 232 -23.64 -22.58 31.11
N MET A 233 -24.07 -22.49 32.38
CA MET A 233 -23.21 -22.76 33.53
C MET A 233 -22.68 -24.20 33.52
N LYS A 234 -23.50 -25.19 33.11
CA LYS A 234 -23.04 -26.57 32.89
C LYS A 234 -21.99 -26.65 31.78
N PHE A 235 -22.18 -25.92 30.68
CA PHE A 235 -21.17 -25.83 29.62
C PHE A 235 -19.84 -25.26 30.14
N LEU A 236 -19.89 -24.22 30.98
CA LEU A 236 -18.68 -23.64 31.59
C LEU A 236 -17.96 -24.59 32.56
N GLN A 237 -18.59 -25.66 33.05
CA GLN A 237 -17.91 -26.66 33.89
C GLN A 237 -16.91 -27.51 33.12
N GLN A 238 -17.01 -27.56 31.78
CA GLN A 238 -16.02 -28.21 30.93
C GLN A 238 -14.63 -27.57 31.10
N GLU A 239 -13.60 -28.28 30.65
CA GLU A 239 -12.21 -27.81 30.68
C GLU A 239 -12.05 -26.48 29.94
N SER A 240 -11.22 -25.60 30.49
CA SER A 240 -10.85 -24.33 29.86
C SER A 240 -9.91 -24.57 28.67
N LYS A 241 -9.76 -23.55 27.83
CA LYS A 241 -8.71 -23.49 26.81
C LYS A 241 -7.72 -22.40 27.17
N HIS A 242 -6.43 -22.74 27.13
CA HIS A 242 -5.35 -21.79 27.35
C HIS A 242 -5.14 -20.93 26.11
N LEU A 243 -5.03 -19.61 26.30
CA LEU A 243 -4.93 -18.62 25.23
C LEU A 243 -3.51 -18.48 24.63
N LYS A 244 -2.60 -19.44 24.87
CA LYS A 244 -1.19 -19.30 24.48
C LYS A 244 -1.02 -19.28 22.97
N GLU A 245 -1.74 -20.14 22.26
CA GLU A 245 -1.71 -20.20 20.80
C GLU A 245 -2.50 -19.02 20.20
N THR A 246 -3.64 -18.66 20.77
CA THR A 246 -4.37 -17.41 20.44
C THR A 246 -3.46 -16.17 20.57
N VAL A 247 -2.60 -16.07 21.60
CA VAL A 247 -1.63 -14.98 21.73
C VAL A 247 -0.63 -14.95 20.55
N LYS A 248 -0.23 -16.11 20.01
CA LYS A 248 0.61 -16.14 18.81
C LYS A 248 -0.16 -15.64 17.58
N VAL A 249 -1.42 -16.08 17.41
CA VAL A 249 -2.30 -15.58 16.33
C VAL A 249 -2.40 -14.06 16.39
N LEU A 250 -2.70 -13.49 17.55
CA LEU A 250 -2.81 -12.04 17.75
C LEU A 250 -1.51 -11.30 17.39
N LYS A 251 -0.35 -11.84 17.78
CA LYS A 251 0.96 -11.27 17.41
C LYS A 251 1.20 -11.29 15.92
N GLU A 252 0.98 -12.43 15.26
CA GLU A 252 1.14 -12.55 13.81
C GLU A 252 0.16 -11.64 13.05
N ARG A 253 -1.06 -11.44 13.55
CA ARG A 253 -2.02 -10.46 12.99
C ARG A 253 -1.52 -9.01 13.11
N ILE A 254 -0.89 -8.65 14.24
CA ILE A 254 -0.29 -7.32 14.41
C ILE A 254 0.93 -7.15 13.49
N SER A 255 1.79 -8.16 13.41
CA SER A 255 2.93 -8.19 12.49
C SER A 255 2.46 -8.04 11.05
N LEU A 256 1.45 -8.80 10.62
CA LEU A 256 0.87 -8.71 9.28
C LEU A 256 0.48 -7.28 8.93
N ARG A 257 -0.27 -6.62 9.84
CA ARG A 257 -0.70 -5.23 9.64
C ARG A 257 0.49 -4.29 9.48
N GLN A 258 1.49 -4.38 10.35
CA GLN A 258 2.66 -3.52 10.31
C GLN A 258 3.50 -3.75 9.04
N SER A 259 3.70 -5.00 8.64
CA SER A 259 4.49 -5.34 7.45
C SER A 259 3.76 -4.94 6.16
N ILE A 260 2.42 -4.99 6.13
CA ILE A 260 1.62 -4.45 5.02
C ILE A 260 1.70 -2.93 4.95
N GLU A 261 1.62 -2.22 6.08
CA GLU A 261 1.76 -0.75 6.12
C GLU A 261 3.15 -0.33 5.60
N LYS A 262 4.21 -1.05 5.98
CA LYS A 262 5.58 -0.84 5.45
C LYS A 262 5.70 -1.18 3.97
N LEU A 263 5.10 -2.29 3.51
CA LEU A 263 5.10 -2.67 2.10
C LEU A 263 4.45 -1.59 1.24
N LYS A 264 3.30 -1.06 1.66
CA LYS A 264 2.61 0.04 0.95
C LYS A 264 3.49 1.28 0.82
N ASP A 265 4.18 1.66 1.90
CA ASP A 265 5.15 2.77 1.88
C ASP A 265 6.30 2.52 0.88
N GLN A 266 6.85 1.30 0.84
CA GLN A 266 7.90 0.94 -0.13
C GLN A 266 7.38 0.94 -1.57
N VAL A 267 6.18 0.39 -1.82
CA VAL A 267 5.54 0.44 -3.14
C VAL A 267 5.41 1.88 -3.62
N GLN A 268 4.92 2.79 -2.75
CA GLN A 268 4.81 4.21 -3.09
C GLN A 268 6.17 4.84 -3.42
N LYS A 269 7.19 4.59 -2.59
CA LYS A 269 8.56 5.09 -2.83
C LYS A 269 9.15 4.61 -4.15
N VAL A 270 8.93 3.33 -4.50
CA VAL A 270 9.36 2.78 -5.79
C VAL A 270 8.65 3.49 -6.94
N GLN A 271 7.34 3.74 -6.84
CA GLN A 271 6.57 4.44 -7.87
C GLN A 271 7.02 5.91 -8.04
N GLU A 272 7.28 6.61 -6.94
CA GLU A 272 7.84 7.97 -6.97
C GLU A 272 9.23 7.99 -7.61
N LYS A 273 10.10 7.03 -7.25
CA LYS A 273 11.45 6.93 -7.82
C LYS A 273 11.43 6.60 -9.32
N LYS A 274 10.51 5.74 -9.78
CA LYS A 274 10.29 5.49 -11.22
C LYS A 274 9.94 6.77 -11.98
N LYS A 275 9.09 7.63 -11.40
CA LYS A 275 8.73 8.94 -12.00
C LYS A 275 9.93 9.89 -12.05
N GLU A 276 10.74 9.95 -11.00
CA GLU A 276 11.98 10.76 -10.99
C GLU A 276 12.97 10.33 -12.08
N ILE A 277 13.16 9.02 -12.25
CA ILE A 277 14.03 8.47 -13.29
C ILE A 277 13.49 8.85 -14.68
N HIS A 278 12.19 8.65 -14.90
CA HIS A 278 11.57 8.98 -16.18
C HIS A 278 11.73 10.47 -16.56
N GLN A 279 11.54 11.38 -15.60
CA GLN A 279 11.76 12.82 -15.82
C GLN A 279 13.23 13.16 -16.11
N ALA A 280 14.17 12.44 -15.49
CA ALA A 280 15.59 12.61 -15.76
C ALA A 280 15.96 12.08 -17.16
N GLU A 281 15.39 10.96 -17.60
CA GLU A 281 15.52 10.42 -18.95
C GLU A 281 14.96 11.39 -20.00
N GLU A 282 13.76 11.95 -19.81
CA GLU A 282 13.22 12.98 -20.71
C GLU A 282 14.11 14.24 -20.80
N ALA A 283 14.77 14.61 -19.70
CA ALA A 283 15.71 15.73 -19.68
C ALA A 283 17.00 15.39 -20.43
N LEU A 284 17.48 14.14 -20.33
CA LEU A 284 18.61 13.62 -21.07
C LEU A 284 18.33 13.67 -22.58
N ASP A 285 17.17 13.18 -23.02
CA ASP A 285 16.74 13.20 -24.43
C ASP A 285 16.75 14.63 -25.01
N LYS A 286 16.28 15.62 -24.22
CA LYS A 286 16.32 17.04 -24.61
C LYS A 286 17.74 17.57 -24.83
N TYR A 287 18.72 17.10 -24.06
CA TYR A 287 20.13 17.46 -24.27
C TYR A 287 20.68 16.78 -25.52
N GLU A 288 20.35 15.51 -25.76
CA GLU A 288 20.78 14.79 -26.96
C GLU A 288 20.23 15.42 -28.25
N MET A 289 18.95 15.79 -28.28
CA MET A 289 18.35 16.51 -29.42
C MET A 289 19.05 17.85 -29.71
N LYS A 290 19.38 18.61 -28.65
CA LYS A 290 20.13 19.88 -28.78
C LYS A 290 21.55 19.67 -29.29
N MET A 291 22.21 18.60 -28.86
CA MET A 291 23.52 18.23 -29.38
C MET A 291 23.46 17.86 -30.86
N GLU A 292 22.49 17.05 -31.28
CA GLU A 292 22.39 16.62 -32.68
C GLU A 292 22.12 17.81 -33.62
N SER A 293 21.23 18.73 -33.22
CA SER A 293 20.97 19.98 -33.97
C SER A 293 22.14 20.96 -34.03
N THR A 294 23.15 20.83 -33.15
CA THR A 294 24.33 21.72 -33.10
C THR A 294 25.64 21.05 -33.51
N LYS A 295 25.61 19.75 -33.83
CA LYS A 295 26.77 18.91 -34.16
C LYS A 295 27.60 19.40 -35.35
N HIS A 296 26.95 20.03 -36.34
CA HIS A 296 27.61 20.55 -37.53
C HIS A 296 28.04 22.01 -37.39
N PHE A 297 28.82 22.31 -36.36
CA PHE A 297 29.34 23.67 -36.10
C PHE A 297 30.59 24.01 -36.93
N THR A 298 31.08 23.12 -37.79
CA THR A 298 32.21 23.37 -38.70
C THR A 298 31.71 23.37 -40.14
N THR A 299 31.91 24.47 -40.86
CA THR A 299 31.56 24.60 -42.28
C THR A 299 32.82 24.82 -43.13
N GLU A 300 32.79 24.36 -44.37
CA GLU A 300 33.85 24.63 -45.34
C GLU A 300 33.55 25.93 -46.09
N GLU A 301 34.42 26.93 -45.92
CA GLU A 301 34.37 28.18 -46.68
C GLU A 301 35.42 28.09 -47.80
N ILE A 302 34.99 28.28 -49.05
CA ILE A 302 35.89 28.30 -50.19
C ILE A 302 36.46 29.70 -50.30
N LYS A 303 37.76 29.86 -50.09
CA LYS A 303 38.44 31.15 -50.26
C LYS A 303 39.30 31.15 -51.52
N PRO A 304 39.15 32.16 -52.39
CA PRO A 304 40.05 32.34 -53.51
C PRO A 304 41.43 32.77 -53.01
N TYR A 305 42.48 32.26 -53.64
CA TYR A 305 43.84 32.74 -53.46
C TYR A 305 44.58 32.68 -54.81
N LYS A 306 45.57 33.55 -54.97
CA LYS A 306 46.38 33.59 -56.19
C LYS A 306 47.59 32.68 -56.02
N ALA A 307 47.73 31.71 -56.92
CA ALA A 307 48.87 30.80 -56.98
C ALA A 307 49.66 31.05 -58.26
N GLN A 308 50.95 30.70 -58.28
CA GLN A 308 51.75 30.74 -59.49
C GLN A 308 51.86 29.35 -60.12
N GLU A 309 51.59 29.25 -61.42
CA GLU A 309 51.77 28.02 -62.22
C GLU A 309 52.74 28.25 -63.37
N SER A 310 53.48 27.20 -63.72
CA SER A 310 54.41 27.25 -64.85
C SER A 310 53.69 27.53 -66.17
N VAL A 311 54.35 28.32 -67.00
CA VAL A 311 53.94 28.64 -68.36
C VAL A 311 54.73 27.77 -69.32
N ASP A 312 54.04 27.14 -70.27
CA ASP A 312 54.68 26.31 -71.28
C ASP A 312 55.62 27.15 -72.16
N LYS A 313 56.86 26.68 -72.30
CA LYS A 313 57.86 27.33 -73.16
C LYS A 313 57.55 27.02 -74.62
N ILE A 314 57.07 28.00 -75.36
CA ILE A 314 56.86 27.89 -76.80
C ILE A 314 58.20 28.09 -77.52
N GLY A 315 58.89 26.99 -77.82
CA GLY A 315 60.03 26.91 -78.76
C GLY A 315 61.37 27.53 -78.30
N LEU A 316 62.48 26.98 -78.78
CA LEU A 316 63.87 27.34 -78.42
C LEU A 316 64.33 28.76 -78.84
N ILE A 317 63.48 29.57 -79.49
CA ILE A 317 63.88 30.81 -80.18
C ILE A 317 63.26 32.08 -79.57
N PHE A 318 62.20 31.99 -78.75
CA PHE A 318 61.49 33.16 -78.21
C PHE A 318 61.70 33.34 -76.70
N PHE A 319 61.70 34.59 -76.20
CA PHE A 319 61.71 34.91 -74.77
C PHE A 319 60.32 34.64 -74.16
N SER A 320 59.83 33.41 -74.25
CA SER A 320 58.49 33.02 -73.82
C SER A 320 58.37 33.06 -72.30
N GLY A 321 57.36 33.80 -71.80
CA GLY A 321 57.07 33.95 -70.37
C GLY A 321 55.87 34.88 -70.15
N ALA A 322 55.32 34.88 -68.94
CA ALA A 322 54.25 35.78 -68.55
C ALA A 322 54.83 37.08 -67.97
N MET A 323 54.21 38.19 -68.33
CA MET A 323 54.45 39.49 -67.71
C MET A 323 53.46 39.68 -66.58
N CYS A 324 53.96 39.62 -65.35
CA CYS A 324 53.15 39.62 -64.15
C CYS A 324 53.45 40.85 -63.27
N CYS A 325 52.41 41.48 -62.73
CA CYS A 325 52.57 42.48 -61.68
C CYS A 325 52.69 41.77 -60.33
N THR A 326 53.75 42.02 -59.57
CA THR A 326 53.95 41.42 -58.24
C THR A 326 53.14 42.11 -57.14
N VAL A 327 52.60 43.31 -57.40
CA VAL A 327 51.79 44.07 -56.43
C VAL A 327 50.30 43.78 -56.61
N CYS A 328 49.80 43.77 -57.85
CA CYS A 328 48.40 43.42 -58.11
C CYS A 328 48.17 41.91 -58.22
N GLU A 329 49.26 41.13 -58.31
CA GLU A 329 49.24 39.69 -58.59
C GLU A 329 48.44 39.36 -59.88
N GLU A 330 48.66 40.16 -60.92
CA GLU A 330 47.93 40.06 -62.20
C GLU A 330 48.84 39.64 -63.36
N ASN A 331 48.27 38.90 -64.32
CA ASN A 331 48.95 38.57 -65.58
C ASN A 331 48.72 39.66 -66.61
N CYS A 332 49.51 40.72 -66.54
CA CYS A 332 49.36 41.91 -67.38
C CYS A 332 49.53 41.64 -68.88
N HIS A 333 50.35 40.67 -69.25
CA HIS A 333 50.48 40.24 -70.65
C HIS A 333 50.86 38.75 -70.72
N TYR A 334 49.84 37.91 -70.93
CA TYR A 334 49.93 36.47 -71.15
C TYR A 334 48.58 35.91 -71.69
N PRO A 335 48.58 34.99 -72.67
CA PRO A 335 49.71 34.54 -73.48
C PRO A 335 50.19 35.63 -74.46
N GLY A 336 51.38 35.46 -75.07
CA GLY A 336 51.82 36.30 -76.20
C GLY A 336 53.00 37.24 -75.96
N CYS A 337 53.57 37.33 -74.74
CA CYS A 337 54.77 38.14 -74.50
C CYS A 337 56.05 37.41 -74.97
N THR A 338 56.31 37.36 -76.28
CA THR A 338 57.39 36.56 -76.88
C THR A 338 58.67 37.36 -77.19
N TRP A 339 58.56 38.67 -77.41
CA TRP A 339 59.68 39.52 -77.84
C TRP A 339 60.37 40.29 -76.70
N ALA A 340 59.61 40.76 -75.70
CA ALA A 340 60.15 41.63 -74.66
C ALA A 340 61.16 40.89 -73.76
N ARG A 341 62.42 41.32 -73.72
CA ARG A 341 63.43 40.69 -72.85
C ARG A 341 63.34 41.19 -71.41
N THR A 342 62.91 42.44 -71.21
CA THR A 342 62.68 43.05 -69.89
C THR A 342 61.25 43.58 -69.79
N PRO A 343 60.72 43.79 -68.56
CA PRO A 343 59.40 44.38 -68.35
C PRO A 343 59.12 45.67 -69.13
N ALA A 344 60.12 46.55 -69.24
CA ALA A 344 59.99 47.84 -69.93
C ALA A 344 59.76 47.73 -71.44
N GLN A 345 60.11 46.59 -72.05
CA GLN A 345 59.98 46.34 -73.48
C GLN A 345 58.65 45.68 -73.86
N CYS A 346 57.77 45.45 -72.89
CA CYS A 346 56.49 44.80 -73.11
C CYS A 346 55.44 45.80 -73.60
N ASP A 347 54.64 45.43 -74.60
CA ASP A 347 53.66 46.31 -75.28
C ASP A 347 52.61 46.95 -74.35
N VAL A 348 52.36 46.31 -73.20
CA VAL A 348 51.42 46.80 -72.18
C VAL A 348 52.04 47.82 -71.22
N ILE A 349 53.34 48.10 -71.32
CA ILE A 349 54.01 49.18 -70.59
C ILE A 349 54.08 50.41 -71.50
N LYS A 350 53.41 51.49 -71.09
CA LYS A 350 53.47 52.79 -71.78
C LYS A 350 53.90 53.86 -70.78
N ASN A 351 54.88 54.67 -71.17
CA ASN A 351 55.44 55.74 -70.32
C ASN A 351 55.85 55.24 -68.92
N GLY A 352 56.49 54.06 -68.86
CA GLY A 352 56.98 53.45 -67.60
C GLY A 352 55.89 52.86 -66.69
N ARG A 353 54.62 52.82 -67.11
CA ARG A 353 53.52 52.24 -66.33
C ARG A 353 52.75 51.19 -67.11
N CYS A 354 52.23 50.19 -66.41
CA CYS A 354 51.37 49.18 -67.02
C CYS A 354 49.97 49.73 -67.29
N THR A 355 49.42 49.42 -68.45
CA THR A 355 48.07 49.81 -68.84
C THR A 355 47.00 48.77 -68.50
N ILE A 356 47.40 47.56 -68.08
CA ILE A 356 46.49 46.42 -67.87
C ILE A 356 46.19 46.17 -66.39
N CYS A 357 47.19 46.17 -65.50
CA CYS A 357 46.92 45.90 -64.09
C CYS A 357 46.03 46.98 -63.46
N PRO A 358 45.12 46.64 -62.51
CA PRO A 358 44.19 47.59 -61.90
C PRO A 358 44.85 48.83 -61.30
N GLY A 359 46.03 48.66 -60.69
CA GLY A 359 46.78 49.75 -60.05
C GLY A 359 47.59 50.63 -61.00
N LYS A 360 47.59 50.35 -62.31
CA LYS A 360 48.47 50.98 -63.32
C LYS A 360 49.92 51.10 -62.80
N CYS A 361 50.39 50.02 -62.19
CA CYS A 361 51.64 49.98 -61.43
C CYS A 361 52.84 50.31 -62.32
N PRO A 362 53.90 50.89 -61.73
CA PRO A 362 55.09 51.22 -62.48
C PRO A 362 55.86 49.94 -62.88
N VAL A 363 56.73 50.05 -63.87
CA VAL A 363 57.40 48.90 -64.51
C VAL A 363 58.23 48.07 -63.53
N GLU A 364 58.76 48.66 -62.47
CA GLU A 364 59.58 47.99 -61.44
C GLU A 364 58.78 46.98 -60.61
N ARG A 365 57.45 47.11 -60.59
CA ARG A 365 56.54 46.14 -59.97
C ARG A 365 56.15 44.99 -60.89
N HIS A 366 56.70 44.97 -62.11
CA HIS A 366 56.44 43.92 -63.08
C HIS A 366 57.68 43.07 -63.27
N ILE A 367 57.46 41.77 -63.34
CA ILE A 367 58.51 40.80 -63.63
C ILE A 367 58.10 39.98 -64.84
N LYS A 368 59.10 39.60 -65.63
CA LYS A 368 58.95 38.58 -66.65
C LYS A 368 59.42 37.26 -66.05
N GLN A 369 58.54 36.28 -66.04
CA GLN A 369 58.82 34.98 -65.43
C GLN A 369 58.17 33.84 -66.22
N ASP A 370 58.63 32.62 -65.97
CA ASP A 370 58.08 31.39 -66.52
C ASP A 370 56.86 30.89 -65.72
N LYS A 371 56.23 31.78 -64.94
CA LYS A 371 55.06 31.49 -64.11
C LYS A 371 53.96 32.55 -64.30
N ARG A 372 52.70 32.13 -64.23
CA ARG A 372 51.53 33.03 -64.25
C ARG A 372 50.72 32.89 -62.98
N TYR A 373 50.02 33.94 -62.58
CA TYR A 373 49.02 33.88 -61.53
C TYR A 373 47.78 33.14 -62.03
N VAL A 374 47.27 32.19 -61.25
CA VAL A 374 45.98 31.54 -61.45
C VAL A 374 45.19 31.66 -60.17
N GLU A 375 43.89 31.86 -60.31
CA GLU A 375 43.00 31.81 -59.15
C GLU A 375 42.78 30.34 -58.78
N LYS A 376 43.18 29.99 -57.57
CA LYS A 376 42.92 28.67 -56.98
C LYS A 376 42.00 28.83 -55.78
N PHE A 377 41.30 27.76 -55.48
CA PHE A 377 40.37 27.71 -54.37
C PHE A 377 40.93 26.76 -53.32
N ARG A 378 41.04 27.22 -52.08
CA ARG A 378 41.32 26.35 -50.94
C ARG A 378 40.09 26.28 -50.04
N LYS A 379 39.88 25.09 -49.47
CA LYS A 379 38.86 24.88 -48.45
C LYS A 379 39.45 25.28 -47.11
N GLU A 380 38.86 26.27 -46.46
CA GLU A 380 39.15 26.61 -45.07
C GLU A 380 37.99 26.17 -44.18
N LYS A 381 38.31 25.62 -43.01
CA LYS A 381 37.30 25.28 -42.00
C LYS A 381 36.96 26.52 -41.19
N LYS A 382 35.69 26.86 -41.11
CA LYS A 382 35.14 27.93 -40.27
C LYS A 382 34.29 27.32 -39.17
N ILE A 383 34.53 27.73 -37.93
CA ILE A 383 33.80 27.25 -36.76
C ILE A 383 32.73 28.27 -36.38
N ASN A 384 31.49 27.81 -36.19
CA ASN A 384 30.43 28.58 -35.55
C ASN A 384 30.57 28.44 -34.03
N GLU A 385 31.25 29.41 -33.41
CA GLU A 385 31.54 29.40 -31.97
C GLU A 385 30.27 29.35 -31.08
N GLN A 386 29.15 29.92 -31.54
CA GLN A 386 27.89 29.84 -30.79
C GLN A 386 27.34 28.41 -30.77
N MET A 387 27.31 27.73 -31.92
CA MET A 387 26.87 26.33 -32.00
C MET A 387 27.80 25.41 -31.22
N LYS A 388 29.12 25.64 -31.29
CA LYS A 388 30.11 24.88 -30.51
C LYS A 388 29.88 25.04 -29.00
N ALA A 389 29.69 26.27 -28.51
CA ALA A 389 29.42 26.51 -27.09
C ALA A 389 28.11 25.86 -26.60
N ILE A 390 27.06 25.84 -27.45
CA ILE A 390 25.81 25.14 -27.14
C ILE A 390 26.06 23.62 -27.09
N TYR A 391 26.80 23.07 -28.05
CA TYR A 391 27.13 21.64 -28.10
C TYR A 391 27.89 21.20 -26.84
N GLU A 392 28.99 21.87 -26.51
CA GLU A 392 29.84 21.57 -25.34
C GLU A 392 29.05 21.70 -24.03
N ARG A 393 28.21 22.74 -23.89
CA ARG A 393 27.36 22.91 -22.71
C ARG A 393 26.34 21.79 -22.54
N ASN A 394 25.71 21.34 -23.62
CA ASN A 394 24.76 20.22 -23.54
C ASN A 394 25.48 18.90 -23.32
N GLN A 395 26.71 18.74 -23.81
CA GLN A 395 27.55 17.57 -23.51
C GLN A 395 27.82 17.45 -22.01
N THR A 396 28.28 18.52 -21.35
CA THR A 396 28.48 18.50 -19.89
C THR A 396 27.18 18.19 -19.14
N LYS A 397 26.07 18.82 -19.51
CA LYS A 397 24.76 18.57 -18.88
C LYS A 397 24.26 17.13 -19.10
N LYS A 398 24.55 16.54 -20.27
CA LYS A 398 24.25 15.14 -20.57
C LYS A 398 25.01 14.22 -19.61
N GLU A 399 26.32 14.45 -19.44
CA GLU A 399 27.16 13.67 -18.52
C GLU A 399 26.67 13.77 -17.07
N GLU A 400 26.38 14.99 -16.59
CA GLU A 400 25.80 15.22 -15.24
C GLU A 400 24.45 14.52 -15.05
N MET A 401 23.57 14.59 -16.06
CA MET A 401 22.26 13.94 -16.01
C MET A 401 22.37 12.42 -16.03
N GLN A 402 23.31 11.86 -16.80
CA GLN A 402 23.56 10.43 -16.83
C GLN A 402 24.05 9.92 -15.47
N GLU A 403 24.95 10.64 -14.81
CA GLU A 403 25.39 10.30 -13.46
C GLU A 403 24.22 10.34 -12.46
N LYS A 404 23.35 11.35 -12.58
CA LYS A 404 22.13 11.45 -11.76
C LYS A 404 21.19 10.27 -12.00
N ILE A 405 20.96 9.86 -13.26
CA ILE A 405 20.13 8.69 -13.60
C ILE A 405 20.73 7.42 -12.98
N ASN A 406 22.04 7.19 -13.14
CA ASN A 406 22.71 6.03 -12.57
C ASN A 406 22.55 5.96 -11.04
N LYS A 407 22.65 7.12 -10.36
CA LYS A 407 22.41 7.21 -8.91
C LYS A 407 20.96 6.87 -8.55
N LEU A 408 19.98 7.44 -9.27
CA LEU A 408 18.56 7.18 -9.05
C LEU A 408 18.19 5.71 -9.30
N GLN A 409 18.76 5.09 -10.35
CA GLN A 409 18.59 3.66 -10.65
C GLN A 409 19.14 2.77 -9.53
N LYS A 410 20.29 3.14 -8.94
CA LYS A 410 20.82 2.43 -7.77
C LYS A 410 19.89 2.55 -6.56
N GLU A 411 19.44 3.76 -6.24
CA GLU A 411 18.46 3.98 -5.15
C GLU A 411 17.16 3.20 -5.39
N MET A 412 16.68 3.14 -6.64
CA MET A 412 15.50 2.36 -7.02
C MET A 412 15.72 0.86 -6.80
N SER A 413 16.90 0.34 -7.14
CA SER A 413 17.25 -1.06 -6.90
C SER A 413 17.23 -1.40 -5.41
N ASP A 414 17.78 -0.53 -4.56
CA ASP A 414 17.78 -0.73 -3.10
C ASP A 414 16.35 -0.70 -2.52
N LEU A 415 15.51 0.21 -3.00
CA LEU A 415 14.09 0.28 -2.64
C LEU A 415 13.31 -0.97 -3.11
N GLN A 416 13.58 -1.44 -4.33
CA GLN A 416 12.96 -2.64 -4.87
C GLN A 416 13.33 -3.87 -4.04
N GLN A 417 14.61 -4.04 -3.68
CA GLN A 417 15.04 -5.13 -2.81
C GLN A 417 14.35 -5.08 -1.45
N THR A 418 14.21 -3.89 -0.87
CA THR A 418 13.51 -3.70 0.41
C THR A 418 12.01 -4.02 0.28
N LYS A 419 11.38 -3.63 -0.84
CA LYS A 419 9.99 -3.98 -1.16
C LYS A 419 9.81 -5.50 -1.21
N ASP A 420 10.71 -6.20 -1.89
CA ASP A 420 10.67 -7.66 -2.06
C ASP A 420 10.84 -8.40 -0.74
N GLN A 421 11.70 -7.89 0.16
CA GLN A 421 11.84 -8.43 1.52
C GLN A 421 10.53 -8.33 2.32
N TYR A 422 9.84 -7.19 2.27
CA TYR A 422 8.54 -7.05 2.94
C TYR A 422 7.45 -7.91 2.30
N LEU A 423 7.49 -8.08 0.98
CA LEU A 423 6.57 -8.95 0.26
C LEU A 423 6.70 -10.40 0.74
N ASP A 424 7.95 -10.88 0.87
CA ASP A 424 8.26 -12.20 1.41
C ASP A 424 7.85 -12.33 2.88
N GLU A 425 8.15 -11.32 3.71
CA GLU A 425 7.75 -11.30 5.12
C GLU A 425 6.23 -11.42 5.27
N VAL A 426 5.46 -10.63 4.52
CA VAL A 426 4.00 -10.66 4.54
C VAL A 426 3.49 -12.04 4.10
N PHE A 427 4.04 -12.60 3.03
CA PHE A 427 3.69 -13.95 2.58
C PHE A 427 3.92 -14.99 3.69
N GLN A 428 5.08 -14.97 4.34
CA GLN A 428 5.40 -15.91 5.43
C GLN A 428 4.45 -15.74 6.63
N ILE A 429 4.07 -14.52 6.98
CA ILE A 429 3.10 -14.27 8.06
C ILE A 429 1.73 -14.84 7.69
N ILE A 430 1.26 -14.66 6.45
CA ILE A 430 0.00 -15.26 5.97
C ILE A 430 0.06 -16.79 6.08
N MET A 431 1.16 -17.40 5.66
CA MET A 431 1.32 -18.86 5.74
C MET A 431 1.36 -19.38 7.17
N LYS A 432 2.00 -18.65 8.10
CA LYS A 432 1.95 -18.99 9.52
C LYS A 432 0.54 -18.90 10.05
N LEU A 433 -0.17 -17.81 9.76
CA LEU A 433 -1.57 -17.66 10.15
C LEU A 433 -2.40 -18.84 9.63
N GLU A 434 -2.19 -19.26 8.38
CA GLU A 434 -2.86 -20.43 7.78
C GLU A 434 -2.77 -21.69 8.65
N GLN A 435 -1.64 -21.89 9.33
CA GLN A 435 -1.38 -23.06 10.16
C GLN A 435 -1.98 -22.97 11.57
N ILE A 436 -2.06 -21.77 12.14
CA ILE A 436 -2.37 -21.57 13.57
C ILE A 436 -3.76 -20.99 13.85
N ALA A 437 -4.27 -20.13 12.96
CA ALA A 437 -5.51 -19.40 13.21
C ALA A 437 -6.75 -20.23 12.86
N LEU A 438 -7.83 -20.01 13.59
CA LEU A 438 -9.11 -20.69 13.38
C LEU A 438 -9.69 -20.42 11.98
N THR A 439 -9.56 -19.17 11.56
CA THR A 439 -10.01 -18.67 10.25
C THR A 439 -8.98 -17.71 9.68
N VAL A 440 -8.39 -18.08 8.55
CA VAL A 440 -7.29 -17.35 7.89
C VAL A 440 -7.80 -16.57 6.70
N ASP A 441 -8.81 -17.14 6.06
CA ASP A 441 -9.75 -16.55 5.10
C ASP A 441 -10.60 -15.44 5.76
N SER A 442 -9.97 -14.54 6.50
CA SER A 442 -10.60 -13.38 7.11
C SER A 442 -10.54 -12.20 6.17
N VAL A 443 -11.57 -11.37 6.17
CA VAL A 443 -11.65 -10.20 5.27
C VAL A 443 -10.45 -9.27 5.47
N SER A 444 -9.90 -9.22 6.69
CA SER A 444 -8.66 -8.51 7.00
C SER A 444 -7.43 -8.98 6.21
N THR A 445 -7.35 -10.26 5.86
CA THR A 445 -6.31 -10.80 4.96
C THR A 445 -6.67 -10.49 3.50
N TYR A 446 -7.95 -10.70 3.14
CA TYR A 446 -8.44 -10.59 1.77
C TYR A 446 -8.15 -9.26 1.10
N VAL A 447 -8.42 -8.15 1.80
CA VAL A 447 -8.26 -6.78 1.27
C VAL A 447 -6.81 -6.43 0.90
N HIS A 448 -5.86 -7.28 1.27
CA HIS A 448 -4.45 -7.09 0.97
C HIS A 448 -3.91 -8.10 -0.04
N LEU A 449 -4.68 -9.14 -0.41
CA LEU A 449 -4.23 -10.16 -1.36
C LEU A 449 -3.99 -9.59 -2.75
N ASP A 450 -4.82 -8.65 -3.22
CA ASP A 450 -4.65 -8.02 -4.54
C ASP A 450 -3.31 -7.30 -4.65
N LEU A 451 -2.98 -6.46 -3.67
CA LEU A 451 -1.69 -5.77 -3.58
C LEU A 451 -0.52 -6.76 -3.62
N LEU A 452 -0.62 -7.87 -2.87
CA LEU A 452 0.45 -8.87 -2.82
C LEU A 452 0.60 -9.62 -4.15
N ILE A 453 -0.51 -10.06 -4.74
CA ILE A 453 -0.53 -10.78 -6.01
C ILE A 453 0.03 -9.89 -7.13
N GLU A 454 -0.37 -8.63 -7.21
CA GLU A 454 0.14 -7.67 -8.19
C GLU A 454 1.64 -7.47 -8.05
N ASN A 455 2.15 -7.26 -6.84
CA ASN A 455 3.58 -7.08 -6.62
C ASN A 455 4.39 -8.36 -6.85
N LEU A 456 3.84 -9.54 -6.55
CA LEU A 456 4.50 -10.82 -6.86
C LEU A 456 4.53 -11.09 -8.36
N LYS A 457 3.53 -10.64 -9.13
CA LYS A 457 3.52 -10.73 -10.59
C LYS A 457 4.64 -9.91 -11.22
N GLU A 458 4.93 -8.73 -10.68
CA GLU A 458 6.11 -7.95 -11.09
C GLU A 458 7.42 -8.72 -10.87
N ASN A 459 7.49 -9.52 -9.80
CA ASN A 459 8.69 -10.28 -9.43
C ASN A 459 8.79 -11.65 -10.11
N GLY A 460 7.71 -12.15 -10.74
CA GLY A 460 7.68 -13.44 -11.42
C GLY A 460 7.58 -14.68 -10.51
N ASP A 461 7.19 -14.53 -9.24
CA ASP A 461 7.14 -15.64 -8.27
C ASP A 461 5.83 -16.44 -8.38
N THR A 462 5.79 -17.35 -9.36
CA THR A 462 4.58 -18.11 -9.73
C THR A 462 4.03 -19.01 -8.61
N ASP A 463 4.89 -19.59 -7.77
CA ASP A 463 4.47 -20.50 -6.69
C ASP A 463 3.73 -19.75 -5.58
N LYS A 464 4.26 -18.58 -5.16
CA LYS A 464 3.59 -17.72 -4.18
C LYS A 464 2.28 -17.16 -4.72
N ILE A 465 2.25 -16.77 -6.00
CA ILE A 465 1.04 -16.29 -6.68
C ILE A 465 -0.05 -17.36 -6.63
N GLN A 466 0.25 -18.59 -7.05
CA GLN A 466 -0.73 -19.68 -7.06
C GLN A 466 -1.28 -19.97 -5.65
N THR A 467 -0.41 -19.91 -4.65
CA THR A 467 -0.80 -20.07 -3.24
C THR A 467 -1.78 -18.98 -2.80
N LEU A 468 -1.45 -17.70 -3.04
CA LEU A 468 -2.32 -16.58 -2.68
C LEU A 468 -3.61 -16.53 -3.50
N GLU A 469 -3.59 -16.95 -4.77
CA GLU A 469 -4.79 -17.07 -5.61
C GLU A 469 -5.70 -18.19 -5.12
N SER A 470 -5.15 -19.31 -4.66
CA SER A 470 -5.95 -20.38 -4.03
C SER A 470 -6.62 -19.90 -2.74
N LEU A 471 -5.89 -19.14 -1.91
CA LEU A 471 -6.42 -18.50 -0.72
C LEU A 471 -7.57 -17.54 -1.09
N LYS A 472 -7.33 -16.66 -2.07
CA LYS A 472 -8.34 -15.73 -2.60
C LYS A 472 -9.59 -16.45 -3.12
N HIS A 473 -9.43 -17.58 -3.83
CA HIS A 473 -10.56 -18.36 -4.32
C HIS A 473 -11.42 -18.94 -3.19
N ARG A 474 -10.81 -19.52 -2.14
CA ARG A 474 -11.56 -19.99 -0.95
C ARG A 474 -12.35 -18.86 -0.31
N MET A 475 -11.76 -17.67 -0.27
CA MET A 475 -12.43 -16.47 0.21
C MET A 475 -13.59 -16.05 -0.69
N ASP A 476 -13.42 -16.08 -2.01
CA ASP A 476 -14.48 -15.76 -2.98
C ASP A 476 -15.64 -16.75 -2.93
N GLU A 477 -15.39 -18.04 -2.71
CA GLU A 477 -16.45 -19.02 -2.49
C GLU A 477 -17.20 -18.80 -1.18
N ARG A 478 -16.50 -18.36 -0.13
CA ARG A 478 -17.12 -17.90 1.11
C ARG A 478 -17.89 -16.60 0.92
N ASN A 479 -17.42 -15.73 0.03
CA ASN A 479 -18.05 -14.45 -0.30
C ASN A 479 -19.34 -14.62 -1.12
N LYS A 480 -19.32 -15.49 -2.13
CA LYS A 480 -20.51 -15.84 -2.94
C LYS A 480 -21.59 -16.53 -2.12
N ALA A 481 -21.21 -17.29 -1.09
CA ALA A 481 -22.16 -17.90 -0.17
C ALA A 481 -22.77 -16.92 0.85
N GLY A 482 -22.15 -15.75 1.08
CA GLY A 482 -22.54 -14.80 2.13
C GLY A 482 -22.81 -13.36 1.70
N SER A 483 -22.90 -13.07 0.39
CA SER A 483 -23.27 -11.76 -0.18
C SER A 483 -22.30 -10.58 0.06
N TRP A 484 -21.02 -10.82 0.35
CA TRP A 484 -20.00 -9.84 0.80
C TRP A 484 -19.60 -8.70 -0.15
N THR A 485 -20.32 -8.50 -1.24
CA THR A 485 -19.98 -7.55 -2.30
C THR A 485 -20.02 -6.09 -1.83
N GLU A 486 -20.90 -5.71 -0.90
CA GLU A 486 -21.07 -4.31 -0.49
C GLU A 486 -19.98 -3.84 0.50
N VAL A 487 -19.32 -4.76 1.23
CA VAL A 487 -18.21 -4.42 2.15
C VAL A 487 -16.86 -4.32 1.45
N LEU A 488 -16.67 -5.06 0.36
CA LEU A 488 -15.40 -5.09 -0.38
C LEU A 488 -15.22 -3.91 -1.34
N GLU A 489 -16.30 -3.39 -1.92
CA GLU A 489 -16.24 -2.24 -2.84
C GLU A 489 -15.65 -0.97 -2.20
N PRO A 490 -16.06 -0.54 -0.99
CA PRO A 490 -15.44 0.62 -0.32
C PRO A 490 -13.99 0.38 0.13
N LEU A 491 -13.57 -0.89 0.29
CA LEU A 491 -12.22 -1.26 0.72
C LEU A 491 -11.22 -1.36 -0.45
N LYS A 492 -11.72 -1.48 -1.69
CA LYS A 492 -10.92 -1.44 -2.93
C LYS A 492 -10.52 -0.02 -3.37
N VAL A 493 -11.06 1.04 -2.75
CA VAL A 493 -10.85 2.46 -3.14
C VAL A 493 -9.43 2.99 -2.83
N PHE A 494 -8.46 2.13 -2.49
CA PHE A 494 -7.06 2.53 -2.24
C PHE A 494 -6.04 1.69 -3.01
N LEU A 495 -6.38 1.24 -4.21
CA LEU A 495 -5.38 0.96 -5.24
C LEU A 495 -5.42 2.14 -6.22
N PRO A 496 -4.31 2.87 -6.42
CA PRO A 496 -4.27 3.87 -7.48
C PRO A 496 -4.55 3.14 -8.80
N GLU A 497 -5.54 3.63 -9.55
CA GLU A 497 -5.76 3.19 -10.93
C GLU A 497 -4.43 3.27 -11.68
N SER A 498 -4.08 2.16 -12.32
CA SER A 498 -2.86 1.93 -13.10
C SER A 498 -2.69 2.93 -14.23
#